data_AF-A0A9E7W654-F1
#
_entry.id   AF-A0A9E7W654-F1
#
_cell.length_a   1.000
_cell.length_b   1.000
_cell.length_c   1.000
_cell.angle_alpha   90.00
_cell.angle_beta   90.00
_cell.angle_gamma   90.00
#
_symmetry.space_group_name_H-M   'P 1'
#
loop_
_entity.id
_entity.type
_entity.pdbx_description
1 polymer ?
#
loop_
_entity_poly.entity_id
_entity_poly.type
_entity_poly.pdbx_seq_one_letter_code
_entity_poly.pdbx_strand_id
1 'polypeptide(L)'
;MTKTAGPSSRKSYTYLGTVDDSVFRYKWDIDIDLKYLNNMLLRKAVMGERIVLNDGYLLNLPAAREALLNPSKSPLKLLIEQNFVRILQRNESLAELPEAMASQGVESFEGLRKSAEWSDLGPMLKRWEPVLQQYQNFLPWPKKDISHGFTLMMQRLQGHTVQGLGLNHVSDDLWRRVLETYLEQSEQSHAAARTRWENLVLELAGQEPQAKSLVNELMGLANQVYHYNFGVCLSAVSDPAQAGSSLDSSTIAVETRYSPAFADLLQVDSVMDTVTFDAPTLKLPRRVPVDARDFWEQLVRPDTELGEKRAGFVDSYEAYLNGEIDRKQLEDIADDYSRRLLRSCGEVETRSRTARLGRTAMSLGFVGAGTLLGGPVFALLLWVAENAAVPTVMKVLRRRGQEVELPVAGSKSRTPEPVNAGGAGTQLASVQLDPAKASELVSQIRDFG
;
A
#
# COMPACT_ATOMS: atom_id res chain seq x y z
N MET A 1 4.35 35.27 23.73
CA MET A 1 5.14 34.73 22.60
C MET A 1 4.70 33.30 22.37
N THR A 2 3.75 33.13 21.47
CA THR A 2 3.21 31.83 21.04
C THR A 2 4.25 31.15 20.16
N LYS A 3 4.77 30.00 20.59
CA LYS A 3 5.51 29.09 19.72
C LYS A 3 4.54 28.62 18.65
N THR A 4 4.69 29.13 17.42
CA THR A 4 4.13 28.51 16.22
C THR A 4 4.65 27.07 16.18
N ALA A 5 3.74 26.10 16.30
CA ALA A 5 4.06 24.71 16.01
C ALA A 5 4.64 24.67 14.59
N GLY A 6 5.86 24.14 14.44
CA GLY A 6 6.43 23.88 13.11
C GLY A 6 5.58 22.85 12.36
N PRO A 7 5.79 22.69 11.04
CA PRO A 7 5.08 21.69 10.25
C PRO A 7 5.21 20.32 10.93
N SER A 8 4.06 19.73 11.23
CA SER A 8 3.94 18.42 11.84
C SER A 8 4.47 17.40 10.84
N SER A 9 5.68 16.87 11.06
CA SER A 9 6.22 15.77 10.26
C SER A 9 5.44 14.48 10.57
N ARG A 10 4.28 14.33 9.94
CA ARG A 10 3.42 13.16 10.07
C ARG A 10 4.19 11.93 9.58
N LYS A 11 4.34 10.93 10.45
CA LYS A 11 4.98 9.65 10.10
C LYS A 11 3.91 8.64 9.70
N SER A 12 3.26 8.83 8.54
CA SER A 12 2.42 7.77 7.97
C SER A 12 3.28 6.74 7.23
N TYR A 13 3.02 5.47 7.51
CA TYR A 13 3.63 4.33 6.85
C TYR A 13 2.59 3.61 5.99
N THR A 14 2.94 3.21 4.78
CA THR A 14 2.17 2.27 3.97
C THR A 14 2.86 0.91 3.95
N TYR A 15 2.17 -0.12 4.43
CA TYR A 15 2.55 -1.51 4.17
C TYR A 15 2.18 -1.91 2.75
N LEU A 16 3.15 -2.36 1.96
CA LEU A 16 2.92 -2.73 0.56
C LEU A 16 2.54 -4.21 0.43
N GLY A 17 1.24 -4.52 0.56
CA GLY A 17 0.73 -5.86 0.26
C GLY A 17 0.71 -6.18 -1.24
N THR A 18 0.63 -5.17 -2.10
CA THR A 18 0.59 -5.35 -3.57
C THR A 18 1.86 -5.97 -4.17
N VAL A 19 2.98 -5.94 -3.45
CA VAL A 19 4.26 -6.52 -3.87
C VAL A 19 4.54 -7.90 -3.24
N ASP A 20 3.52 -8.51 -2.63
CA ASP A 20 3.55 -9.86 -2.09
C ASP A 20 3.84 -10.91 -3.20
N ASP A 21 4.70 -11.88 -2.90
CA ASP A 21 5.09 -12.93 -3.84
C ASP A 21 3.90 -13.81 -4.28
N SER A 22 2.91 -14.04 -3.41
CA SER A 22 1.67 -14.72 -3.77
C SER A 22 0.77 -13.87 -4.67
N VAL A 23 0.83 -12.53 -4.61
CA VAL A 23 0.12 -11.68 -5.59
C VAL A 23 0.79 -11.79 -6.96
N PHE A 24 2.13 -11.92 -6.99
CA PHE A 24 2.86 -12.20 -8.22
C PHE A 24 2.52 -13.59 -8.80
N ARG A 25 2.42 -14.63 -7.97
CA ARG A 25 2.00 -15.99 -8.40
C ARG A 25 0.55 -16.03 -8.88
N TYR A 26 -0.36 -15.42 -8.14
CA TYR A 26 -1.81 -15.39 -8.40
C TYR A 26 -2.24 -13.98 -8.79
N LYS A 27 -1.98 -13.63 -10.06
CA LYS A 27 -2.04 -12.25 -10.57
C LYS A 27 -3.36 -11.54 -10.24
N TRP A 28 -3.24 -10.40 -9.57
CA TRP A 28 -4.30 -9.43 -9.34
C TRP A 28 -4.52 -8.49 -10.54
N ASP A 29 -4.43 -9.02 -11.76
CA ASP A 29 -4.49 -8.22 -13.00
C ASP A 29 -3.47 -7.06 -13.03
N ILE A 30 -2.36 -7.24 -12.31
CA ILE A 30 -1.22 -6.33 -12.29
C ILE A 30 0.05 -7.11 -12.63
N ASP A 31 0.90 -6.47 -13.44
CA ASP A 31 2.24 -6.95 -13.70
C ASP A 31 3.21 -6.17 -12.80
N ILE A 32 3.66 -6.81 -11.73
CA ILE A 32 4.60 -6.24 -10.74
C ILE A 32 6.02 -6.34 -11.29
N ASP A 33 6.29 -5.58 -12.35
CA ASP A 33 7.62 -5.44 -12.94
C ASP A 33 8.41 -4.29 -12.29
N LEU A 34 9.65 -4.07 -12.76
CA LEU A 34 10.49 -2.99 -12.26
C LEU A 34 9.89 -1.59 -12.51
N LYS A 35 9.16 -1.42 -13.62
CA LYS A 35 8.50 -0.16 -13.96
C LYS A 35 7.37 0.13 -12.98
N TYR A 36 6.53 -0.86 -12.67
CA TYR A 36 5.49 -0.77 -11.66
C TYR A 36 6.07 -0.41 -10.30
N LEU A 37 7.12 -1.13 -9.86
CA LEU A 37 7.79 -0.86 -8.59
C LEU A 37 8.34 0.58 -8.53
N ASN A 38 9.04 1.04 -9.56
CA ASN A 38 9.59 2.40 -9.62
C ASN A 38 8.49 3.48 -9.61
N ASN A 39 7.40 3.27 -10.34
CA ASN A 39 6.26 4.19 -10.36
C ASN A 39 5.58 4.28 -8.99
N MET A 40 5.43 3.14 -8.30
CA MET A 40 4.90 3.09 -6.94
C MET A 40 5.83 3.84 -5.97
N LEU A 41 7.14 3.56 -6.00
CA LEU A 41 8.14 4.25 -5.15
C LEU A 41 8.12 5.77 -5.37
N LEU A 42 8.05 6.22 -6.64
CA LEU A 42 7.93 7.62 -6.98
C LEU A 42 6.67 8.25 -6.41
N ARG A 43 5.51 7.62 -6.61
CA ARG A 43 4.23 8.12 -6.11
C ARG A 43 4.28 8.27 -4.58
N LYS A 44 4.79 7.27 -3.88
CA LYS A 44 4.95 7.31 -2.42
C LYS A 44 5.91 8.43 -1.99
N ALA A 45 7.06 8.57 -2.65
CA ALA A 45 8.07 9.59 -2.34
C ALA A 45 7.56 11.02 -2.54
N VAL A 46 6.84 11.28 -3.64
CA VAL A 46 6.21 12.57 -3.97
C VAL A 46 5.16 12.96 -2.93
N MET A 47 4.56 11.97 -2.26
CA MET A 47 3.51 12.20 -1.26
C MET A 47 4.01 12.12 0.17
N GLY A 48 5.29 11.80 0.37
CA GLY A 48 5.86 11.62 1.70
C GLY A 48 5.33 10.39 2.44
N GLU A 49 4.68 9.47 1.73
CA GLU A 49 4.15 8.23 2.28
C GLU A 49 5.30 7.23 2.48
N ARG A 50 5.80 7.14 3.71
CA ARG A 50 6.89 6.20 4.03
C ARG A 50 6.42 4.78 3.80
N ILE A 51 7.34 3.89 3.47
CA ILE A 51 7.01 2.52 3.08
C ILE A 51 7.48 1.56 4.16
N VAL A 52 6.66 0.54 4.41
CA VAL A 52 7.04 -0.64 5.17
C VAL A 52 6.93 -1.85 4.26
N LEU A 53 8.03 -2.60 4.16
CA LEU A 53 8.14 -3.76 3.28
C LEU A 53 8.54 -5.00 4.08
N ASN A 54 7.87 -6.11 3.83
CA ASN A 54 8.22 -7.43 4.37
C ASN A 54 9.55 -7.91 3.76
N ASP A 55 10.48 -8.39 4.59
CA ASP A 55 11.76 -8.97 4.16
C ASP A 55 11.58 -10.08 3.11
N GLY A 56 10.55 -10.91 3.24
CA GLY A 56 10.22 -11.92 2.24
C GLY A 56 9.78 -11.34 0.89
N TYR A 57 9.09 -10.21 0.87
CA TYR A 57 8.69 -9.55 -0.38
C TYR A 57 9.90 -8.94 -1.09
N LEU A 58 10.81 -8.33 -0.31
CA LEU A 58 12.06 -7.77 -0.82
C LEU A 58 12.92 -8.84 -1.52
N LEU A 59 12.97 -10.06 -0.97
CA LEU A 59 13.80 -11.14 -1.51
C LEU A 59 13.10 -11.99 -2.58
N ASN A 60 11.79 -12.26 -2.46
CA ASN A 60 11.09 -13.14 -3.39
C ASN A 60 10.53 -12.43 -4.63
N LEU A 61 10.35 -11.10 -4.62
CA LEU A 61 9.93 -10.36 -5.79
C LEU A 61 11.09 -10.15 -6.79
N PRO A 62 10.97 -10.62 -8.05
CA PRO A 62 12.03 -10.42 -9.05
C PRO A 62 12.40 -8.95 -9.30
N ALA A 63 11.41 -8.07 -9.37
CA ALA A 63 11.62 -6.63 -9.56
C ALA A 63 12.42 -6.00 -8.40
N ALA A 64 12.18 -6.44 -7.16
CA ALA A 64 12.93 -5.97 -6.00
C ALA A 64 14.38 -6.45 -6.04
N ARG A 65 14.62 -7.72 -6.40
CA ARG A 65 15.99 -8.25 -6.58
C ARG A 65 16.73 -7.51 -7.70
N GLU A 66 16.09 -7.28 -8.84
CA GLU A 66 16.70 -6.50 -9.93
C GLU A 66 17.06 -5.10 -9.44
N ALA A 67 16.19 -4.43 -8.70
CA ALA A 67 16.42 -3.11 -8.13
C ALA A 67 17.59 -3.08 -7.13
N LEU A 68 17.75 -4.12 -6.30
CA LEU A 68 18.85 -4.23 -5.35
C LEU A 68 20.20 -4.50 -6.03
N LEU A 69 20.22 -5.38 -7.03
CA LEU A 69 21.42 -5.73 -7.77
C LEU A 69 21.84 -4.64 -8.77
N ASN A 70 20.89 -3.88 -9.29
CA ASN A 70 21.09 -2.83 -10.28
C ASN A 70 20.54 -1.47 -9.78
N PRO A 71 21.19 -0.82 -8.79
CA PRO A 71 20.69 0.42 -8.19
C PRO A 71 20.61 1.61 -9.16
N SER A 72 21.22 1.52 -10.36
CA SER A 72 21.05 2.53 -11.42
C SER A 72 19.71 2.42 -12.16
N LYS A 73 18.94 1.33 -11.96
CA LYS A 73 17.63 1.13 -12.59
C LYS A 73 16.45 1.42 -11.66
N SER A 74 16.69 1.61 -10.37
CA SER A 74 15.62 1.78 -9.39
C SER A 74 16.10 2.55 -8.16
N PRO A 75 15.26 3.44 -7.60
CA PRO A 75 15.60 4.15 -6.37
C PRO A 75 15.45 3.29 -5.11
N LEU A 76 14.97 2.05 -5.19
CA LEU A 76 14.62 1.23 -4.02
C LEU A 76 15.74 1.18 -2.97
N LYS A 77 16.97 0.83 -3.39
CA LYS A 77 18.10 0.68 -2.48
C LYS A 77 18.42 1.99 -1.76
N LEU A 78 18.40 3.11 -2.48
CA LEU A 78 18.62 4.44 -1.93
C LEU A 78 17.49 4.84 -0.97
N LEU A 79 16.23 4.58 -1.33
CA LEU A 79 15.08 4.87 -0.48
C LEU A 79 15.10 4.07 0.82
N ILE A 80 15.60 2.83 0.77
CA ILE A 80 15.89 2.04 1.96
C ILE A 80 16.98 2.73 2.77
N GLU A 81 18.13 3.06 2.19
CA GLU A 81 19.23 3.73 2.91
C GLU A 81 18.83 5.07 3.55
N GLN A 82 17.86 5.79 2.98
CA GLN A 82 17.31 7.04 3.52
C GLN A 82 16.20 6.83 4.57
N ASN A 83 15.97 5.60 5.05
CA ASN A 83 14.86 5.24 5.95
C ASN A 83 13.45 5.57 5.40
N PHE A 84 13.33 5.90 4.12
CA PHE A 84 12.03 6.14 3.50
C PHE A 84 11.25 4.84 3.33
N VAL A 85 11.96 3.77 2.96
CA VAL A 85 11.48 2.39 2.99
C VAL A 85 12.13 1.68 4.18
N ARG A 86 11.33 1.20 5.13
CA ARG A 86 11.80 0.37 6.25
C ARG A 86 11.44 -1.09 6.00
N ILE A 87 12.30 -1.98 6.46
CA ILE A 87 12.17 -3.42 6.25
C ILE A 87 11.65 -4.05 7.53
N LEU A 88 10.50 -4.72 7.47
CA LEU A 88 10.03 -5.60 8.53
C LEU A 88 10.85 -6.87 8.50
N GLN A 89 11.57 -7.09 9.59
CA GLN A 89 12.54 -8.15 9.70
C GLN A 89 12.02 -9.22 10.65
N ARG A 90 11.83 -10.44 10.12
CA ARG A 90 11.40 -11.62 10.88
C ARG A 90 12.52 -12.26 11.68
N ASN A 91 13.69 -12.37 11.06
CA ASN A 91 14.88 -13.02 11.62
C ASN A 91 16.01 -12.00 11.72
N GLU A 92 17.00 -12.24 12.58
CA GLU A 92 18.10 -11.28 12.81
C GLU A 92 18.99 -10.97 11.59
N SER A 93 18.87 -11.75 10.49
CA SER A 93 19.61 -11.49 9.25
C SER A 93 18.77 -11.65 7.97
N LEU A 94 18.81 -10.64 7.10
CA LEU A 94 18.32 -10.69 5.72
C LEU A 94 19.10 -11.67 4.86
N ALA A 95 20.42 -11.76 5.06
CA ALA A 95 21.28 -12.64 4.27
C ALA A 95 21.06 -14.12 4.61
N GLU A 96 20.69 -14.42 5.86
CA GLU A 96 20.42 -15.79 6.33
C GLU A 96 18.94 -16.19 6.21
N LEU A 97 18.04 -15.21 6.00
CA LEU A 97 16.59 -15.44 5.88
C LEU A 97 16.25 -16.55 4.84
N PRO A 98 16.81 -16.57 3.62
CA PRO A 98 16.47 -17.63 2.67
C PRO A 98 16.86 -19.04 3.13
N GLU A 99 17.97 -19.19 3.85
CA GLU A 99 18.38 -20.47 4.43
C GLU A 99 17.38 -20.93 5.51
N ALA A 100 17.05 -20.01 6.42
CA ALA A 100 16.15 -20.27 7.53
C ALA A 100 14.71 -20.58 7.09
N MET A 101 14.22 -19.89 6.05
CA MET A 101 12.87 -20.11 5.54
C MET A 101 12.78 -21.38 4.66
N ALA A 102 13.83 -21.68 3.90
CA ALA A 102 13.90 -22.92 3.14
C ALA A 102 13.92 -24.16 4.05
N SER A 103 14.65 -24.12 5.18
CA SER A 103 14.68 -25.22 6.14
C SER A 103 13.34 -25.45 6.85
N GLN A 104 12.47 -24.43 6.89
CA GLN A 104 11.09 -24.52 7.35
C GLN A 104 10.10 -24.99 6.26
N GLY A 105 10.59 -25.32 5.06
CA GLY A 105 9.78 -25.83 3.95
C GLY A 105 9.11 -24.75 3.10
N VAL A 106 9.56 -23.49 3.15
CA VAL A 106 9.01 -22.43 2.29
C VAL A 106 9.66 -22.46 0.91
N GLU A 107 8.93 -23.00 -0.06
CA GLU A 107 9.42 -23.29 -1.42
C GLU A 107 9.96 -22.08 -2.18
N SER A 108 9.40 -20.89 -1.98
CA SER A 108 9.85 -19.67 -2.68
C SER A 108 11.30 -19.31 -2.34
N PHE A 109 11.70 -19.48 -1.07
CA PHE A 109 13.08 -19.24 -0.64
C PHE A 109 14.04 -20.34 -1.08
N GLU A 110 13.60 -21.60 -1.12
CA GLU A 110 14.39 -22.69 -1.69
C GLU A 110 14.64 -22.47 -3.19
N GLY A 111 13.62 -21.99 -3.92
CA GLY A 111 13.74 -21.58 -5.31
C GLY A 111 14.74 -20.42 -5.49
N LEU A 112 14.69 -19.41 -4.62
CA LEU A 112 15.64 -18.30 -4.64
C LEU A 112 17.08 -18.78 -4.44
N ARG A 113 17.34 -19.65 -3.46
CA ARG A 113 18.70 -20.17 -3.18
C ARG A 113 19.31 -20.93 -4.35
N LYS A 114 18.49 -21.63 -5.13
CA LYS A 114 18.91 -22.37 -6.33
C LYS A 114 19.02 -21.51 -7.57
N SER A 115 18.53 -20.26 -7.52
CA SER A 115 18.56 -19.35 -8.66
C SER A 115 19.97 -18.84 -8.95
N ALA A 116 20.24 -18.51 -10.21
CA ALA A 116 21.51 -17.91 -10.62
C ALA A 116 21.74 -16.53 -9.98
N GLU A 117 20.68 -15.80 -9.62
CA GLU A 117 20.78 -14.47 -9.01
C GLU A 117 21.34 -14.53 -7.58
N TRP A 118 21.21 -15.67 -6.89
CA TRP A 118 21.61 -15.80 -5.49
C TRP A 118 23.12 -15.64 -5.28
N SER A 119 23.94 -16.05 -6.25
CA SER A 119 25.40 -15.91 -6.17
C SER A 119 25.85 -14.46 -6.05
N ASP A 120 25.08 -13.52 -6.60
CA ASP A 120 25.35 -12.09 -6.50
C ASP A 120 24.58 -11.45 -5.34
N LEU A 121 23.31 -11.84 -5.15
CA LEU A 121 22.43 -11.26 -4.13
C LEU A 121 22.91 -11.57 -2.71
N GLY A 122 23.25 -12.82 -2.40
CA GLY A 122 23.67 -13.23 -1.06
C GLY A 122 24.88 -12.43 -0.54
N PRO A 123 26.01 -12.36 -1.29
CA PRO A 123 27.14 -11.53 -0.91
C PRO A 123 26.84 -10.04 -0.84
N MET A 124 25.95 -9.53 -1.70
CA MET A 124 25.51 -8.13 -1.65
C MET A 124 24.77 -7.85 -0.33
N LEU A 125 23.81 -8.69 0.05
CA LEU A 125 23.06 -8.57 1.31
C LEU A 125 24.00 -8.60 2.53
N LYS A 126 24.96 -9.52 2.56
CA LYS A 126 25.95 -9.60 3.66
C LYS A 126 26.77 -8.33 3.86
N ARG A 127 27.07 -7.60 2.77
CA ARG A 127 27.77 -6.31 2.84
C ARG A 127 26.84 -5.15 3.18
N TRP A 128 25.59 -5.23 2.76
CA TRP A 128 24.63 -4.13 2.87
C TRP A 128 23.91 -4.12 4.23
N GLU A 129 23.59 -5.29 4.78
CA GLU A 129 22.87 -5.43 6.05
C GLU A 129 23.52 -4.68 7.23
N PRO A 130 24.85 -4.73 7.45
CA PRO A 130 25.47 -3.94 8.52
C PRO A 130 25.23 -2.43 8.39
N VAL A 131 25.18 -1.92 7.16
CA VAL A 131 24.85 -0.51 6.88
C VAL A 131 23.40 -0.25 7.25
N LEU A 132 22.49 -1.16 6.90
CA LEU A 132 21.07 -1.03 7.24
C LEU A 132 20.81 -1.04 8.75
N GLN A 133 21.53 -1.89 9.50
CA GLN A 133 21.48 -1.95 10.96
C GLN A 133 21.97 -0.64 11.59
N GLN A 134 23.09 -0.10 11.11
CA GLN A 134 23.65 1.18 11.60
C GLN A 134 22.64 2.33 11.50
N TYR A 135 21.86 2.37 10.42
CA TYR A 135 20.86 3.41 10.18
C TYR A 135 19.44 3.05 10.65
N GLN A 136 19.26 1.97 11.42
CA GLN A 136 17.96 1.55 11.99
C GLN A 136 16.84 1.33 10.93
N ASN A 137 17.21 0.84 9.75
CA ASN A 137 16.26 0.60 8.66
C ASN A 137 15.28 -0.56 8.92
N PHE A 138 15.54 -1.35 9.95
CA PHE A 138 14.71 -2.48 10.33
C PHE A 138 13.61 -2.08 11.31
N LEU A 139 12.45 -2.67 11.09
CA LEU A 139 11.34 -2.73 12.04
C LEU A 139 11.22 -4.18 12.52
N PRO A 140 10.96 -4.41 13.83
CA PRO A 140 10.78 -5.77 14.31
C PRO A 140 9.50 -6.36 13.73
N TRP A 141 9.52 -7.67 13.52
CA TRP A 141 8.32 -8.42 13.16
C TRP A 141 7.22 -8.27 14.22
N PRO A 142 5.93 -8.22 13.84
CA PRO A 142 4.84 -8.24 14.80
C PRO A 142 4.98 -9.42 15.77
N LYS A 143 4.87 -9.17 17.08
CA LYS A 143 4.87 -10.21 18.13
C LYS A 143 3.55 -11.00 18.18
N LYS A 144 2.83 -11.06 17.07
CA LYS A 144 1.52 -11.69 16.93
C LYS A 144 1.63 -12.87 15.98
N ASP A 145 0.92 -13.94 16.29
CA ASP A 145 0.78 -15.08 15.39
C ASP A 145 -0.05 -14.68 14.16
N ILE A 146 0.66 -14.31 13.09
CA ILE A 146 0.07 -13.92 11.80
C ILE A 146 -0.83 -15.04 11.25
N SER A 147 -0.53 -16.31 11.51
CA SER A 147 -1.34 -17.42 11.00
C SER A 147 -2.67 -17.52 11.75
N HIS A 148 -2.66 -17.36 13.08
CA HIS A 148 -3.88 -17.27 13.87
C HIS A 148 -4.74 -16.06 13.45
N GLY A 149 -4.13 -14.88 13.28
CA GLY A 149 -4.83 -13.69 12.80
C GLY A 149 -5.41 -13.86 11.40
N PHE A 150 -4.71 -14.55 10.50
CA PHE A 150 -5.22 -14.87 9.16
C PHE A 150 -6.50 -15.73 9.27
N THR A 151 -6.50 -16.78 10.10
CA THR A 151 -7.69 -17.62 10.31
C THR A 151 -8.86 -16.83 10.91
N LEU A 152 -8.63 -15.95 11.90
CA LEU A 152 -9.68 -15.06 12.42
C LEU A 152 -10.26 -14.17 11.33
N MET A 153 -9.42 -13.67 10.42
CA MET A 153 -9.86 -12.84 9.30
C MET A 153 -10.62 -13.64 8.24
N MET A 154 -10.25 -14.90 8.00
CA MET A 154 -11.00 -15.83 7.14
C MET A 154 -12.40 -16.13 7.70
N GLN A 155 -12.55 -16.26 9.03
CA GLN A 155 -13.86 -16.46 9.67
C GLN A 155 -14.82 -15.30 9.38
N ARG A 156 -14.31 -14.07 9.20
CA ARG A 156 -15.13 -12.90 8.86
C ARG A 156 -15.76 -13.00 7.47
N LEU A 157 -15.27 -13.90 6.61
CA LEU A 157 -15.85 -14.14 5.29
C LEU A 157 -17.09 -15.05 5.36
N GLN A 158 -17.38 -15.66 6.52
CA GLN A 158 -18.58 -16.47 6.72
C GLN A 158 -19.86 -15.64 6.52
N GLY A 159 -20.83 -16.21 5.82
CA GLY A 159 -22.11 -15.55 5.54
C GLY A 159 -22.09 -14.55 4.38
N HIS A 160 -20.92 -14.26 3.79
CA HIS A 160 -20.85 -13.47 2.56
C HIS A 160 -21.12 -14.33 1.32
N THR A 161 -21.84 -13.76 0.35
CA THR A 161 -22.04 -14.36 -0.98
C THR A 161 -20.80 -14.14 -1.87
N VAL A 162 -20.61 -14.98 -2.88
CA VAL A 162 -19.50 -14.81 -3.85
C VAL A 162 -19.53 -13.44 -4.53
N GLN A 163 -20.72 -12.94 -4.86
CA GLN A 163 -20.90 -11.60 -5.42
C GLN A 163 -20.50 -10.51 -4.41
N GLY A 164 -20.85 -10.66 -3.13
CA GLY A 164 -20.47 -9.73 -2.06
C GLY A 164 -18.95 -9.67 -1.82
N LEU A 165 -18.24 -10.75 -2.17
CA LEU A 165 -16.78 -10.85 -2.11
C LEU A 165 -16.10 -10.44 -3.42
N GLY A 166 -16.86 -10.13 -4.46
CA GLY A 166 -16.34 -9.75 -5.77
C GLY A 166 -15.72 -10.91 -6.57
N LEU A 167 -16.12 -12.15 -6.27
CA LEU A 167 -15.72 -13.34 -7.03
C LEU A 167 -16.70 -13.53 -8.19
N ASN A 168 -16.18 -13.71 -9.41
CA ASN A 168 -16.99 -13.76 -10.64
C ASN A 168 -17.08 -15.17 -11.22
N HIS A 169 -16.12 -16.04 -10.91
CA HIS A 169 -16.03 -17.39 -11.44
C HIS A 169 -16.37 -18.44 -10.39
N VAL A 170 -16.09 -18.16 -9.11
CA VAL A 170 -16.39 -19.08 -8.01
C VAL A 170 -17.89 -19.13 -7.73
N SER A 171 -18.48 -20.33 -7.65
CA SER A 171 -19.87 -20.52 -7.23
C SER A 171 -20.02 -20.48 -5.71
N ASP A 172 -21.21 -20.12 -5.20
CA ASP A 172 -21.48 -20.11 -3.75
C ASP A 172 -21.26 -21.49 -3.09
N ASP A 173 -21.53 -22.58 -3.81
CA ASP A 173 -21.31 -23.94 -3.29
C ASP A 173 -19.82 -24.29 -3.18
N LEU A 174 -19.01 -23.95 -4.19
CA LEU A 174 -17.57 -24.15 -4.13
C LEU A 174 -16.95 -23.26 -3.04
N TRP A 175 -17.37 -21.99 -2.97
CA TRP A 175 -16.95 -21.06 -1.93
C TRP A 175 -17.21 -21.59 -0.52
N ARG A 176 -18.46 -22.01 -0.26
CA ARG A 176 -18.86 -22.57 1.04
C ARG A 176 -18.02 -23.79 1.40
N ARG A 177 -17.88 -24.74 0.47
CA ARG A 177 -17.09 -25.96 0.67
C ARG A 177 -15.63 -25.64 1.01
N VAL A 178 -14.98 -24.77 0.23
CA VAL A 178 -13.57 -24.40 0.46
C VAL A 178 -13.41 -23.71 1.82
N LEU A 179 -14.27 -22.74 2.14
CA LEU A 179 -14.17 -22.00 3.41
C LEU A 179 -14.41 -22.91 4.63
N GLU A 180 -15.47 -23.72 4.61
CA GLU A 180 -15.81 -24.61 5.72
C GLU A 180 -14.70 -25.64 5.96
N THR A 181 -14.23 -26.31 4.90
CA THR A 181 -13.11 -27.26 5.01
C THR A 181 -11.84 -26.60 5.54
N TYR A 182 -11.53 -25.37 5.10
CA TYR A 182 -10.38 -24.63 5.63
C TYR A 182 -10.50 -24.34 7.13
N LEU A 183 -11.69 -23.91 7.58
CA LEU A 183 -11.94 -23.57 8.98
C LEU A 183 -11.87 -24.82 9.87
N GLU A 184 -12.46 -25.94 9.44
CA GLU A 184 -12.34 -27.23 10.13
C GLU A 184 -10.88 -27.69 10.27
N GLN A 185 -10.08 -27.60 9.20
CA GLN A 185 -8.65 -27.92 9.26
C GLN A 185 -7.88 -26.99 10.20
N SER A 186 -8.30 -25.73 10.30
CA SER A 186 -7.62 -24.71 11.10
C SER A 186 -7.91 -24.81 12.60
N GLU A 187 -8.92 -25.58 13.01
CA GLU A 187 -9.12 -25.96 14.42
C GLU A 187 -8.03 -26.92 14.91
N GLN A 188 -7.45 -27.71 14.01
CA GLN A 188 -6.46 -28.74 14.33
C GLN A 188 -5.01 -28.23 14.27
N SER A 189 -4.75 -27.22 13.45
CA SER A 189 -3.42 -26.61 13.30
C SER A 189 -3.52 -25.16 12.87
N HIS A 190 -2.76 -24.29 13.54
CA HIS A 190 -2.68 -22.87 13.17
C HIS A 190 -1.47 -22.54 12.27
N ALA A 191 -0.43 -23.39 12.20
CA ALA A 191 0.82 -23.09 11.50
C ALA A 191 0.72 -23.07 9.96
N ALA A 192 1.31 -22.06 9.31
CA ALA A 192 1.33 -21.90 7.84
C ALA A 192 -0.09 -21.76 7.21
N ALA A 193 -0.95 -20.95 7.84
CA ALA A 193 -2.36 -20.80 7.47
C ALA A 193 -2.63 -20.51 5.99
N ARG A 194 -1.83 -19.63 5.36
CA ARG A 194 -1.99 -19.29 3.93
C ARG A 194 -1.60 -20.45 3.01
N THR A 195 -0.55 -21.20 3.35
CA THR A 195 -0.12 -22.39 2.59
C THR A 195 -1.17 -23.49 2.65
N ARG A 196 -1.82 -23.69 3.81
CA ARG A 196 -2.95 -24.63 3.92
C ARG A 196 -4.11 -24.22 3.03
N TRP A 197 -4.44 -22.93 3.00
CA TRP A 197 -5.45 -22.40 2.09
C TRP A 197 -5.08 -22.66 0.62
N GLU A 198 -3.84 -22.35 0.22
CA GLU A 198 -3.34 -22.57 -1.15
C GLU A 198 -3.47 -24.04 -1.56
N ASN A 199 -3.03 -24.97 -0.71
CA ASN A 199 -3.14 -26.41 -0.96
C ASN A 199 -4.60 -26.87 -1.11
N LEU A 200 -5.49 -26.41 -0.23
CA LEU A 200 -6.91 -26.75 -0.28
C LEU A 200 -7.59 -26.21 -1.56
N VAL A 201 -7.27 -24.97 -1.94
CA VAL A 201 -7.77 -24.37 -3.18
C VAL A 201 -7.30 -25.15 -4.40
N LEU A 202 -6.03 -25.57 -4.44
CA LEU A 202 -5.50 -26.41 -5.52
C LEU A 202 -6.13 -27.79 -5.56
N GLU A 203 -6.45 -28.38 -4.40
CA GLU A 203 -7.13 -29.67 -4.32
C GLU A 203 -8.58 -29.59 -4.82
N LEU A 204 -9.35 -28.61 -4.35
CA LEU A 204 -10.79 -28.53 -4.60
C LEU A 204 -11.15 -27.80 -5.90
N ALA A 205 -10.47 -26.71 -6.21
CA ALA A 205 -10.75 -25.90 -7.40
C ALA A 205 -9.77 -26.19 -8.56
N GLY A 206 -8.59 -26.72 -8.26
CA GLY A 206 -7.54 -26.98 -9.26
C GLY A 206 -7.87 -28.11 -10.25
N GLN A 207 -8.87 -28.93 -9.95
CA GLN A 207 -9.33 -30.05 -10.80
C GLN A 207 -10.48 -29.67 -11.75
N GLU A 208 -11.03 -28.46 -11.63
CA GLU A 208 -12.20 -28.01 -12.39
C GLU A 208 -11.82 -27.49 -13.79
N PRO A 209 -12.74 -27.51 -14.78
CA PRO A 209 -12.48 -27.01 -16.13
C PRO A 209 -12.01 -25.54 -16.20
N GLN A 210 -12.35 -24.73 -15.19
CA GLN A 210 -11.94 -23.33 -15.05
C GLN A 210 -10.92 -23.10 -13.92
N ALA A 211 -10.17 -24.15 -13.55
CA ALA A 211 -9.24 -24.16 -12.42
C ALA A 211 -8.41 -22.88 -12.27
N LYS A 212 -7.80 -22.41 -13.35
CA LYS A 212 -6.95 -21.20 -13.30
C LYS A 212 -7.71 -19.97 -12.79
N SER A 213 -8.92 -19.70 -13.30
CA SER A 213 -9.71 -18.55 -12.87
C SER A 213 -10.20 -18.71 -11.43
N LEU A 214 -10.66 -19.90 -11.07
CA LEU A 214 -11.14 -20.22 -9.71
C LEU A 214 -10.03 -20.08 -8.67
N VAL A 215 -8.87 -20.68 -8.93
CA VAL A 215 -7.69 -20.62 -8.07
C VAL A 215 -7.22 -19.16 -7.93
N ASN A 216 -7.15 -18.40 -9.03
CA ASN A 216 -6.76 -16.99 -8.97
C ASN A 216 -7.71 -16.14 -8.13
N GLU A 217 -9.02 -16.37 -8.20
CA GLU A 217 -10.00 -15.64 -7.39
C GLU A 217 -9.90 -16.00 -5.90
N LEU A 218 -9.83 -17.28 -5.58
CA LEU A 218 -9.74 -17.76 -4.18
C LEU A 218 -8.40 -17.37 -3.53
N MET A 219 -7.29 -17.50 -4.25
CA MET A 219 -5.99 -17.00 -3.79
C MET A 219 -5.97 -15.49 -3.76
N GLY A 220 -6.66 -14.84 -4.69
CA GLY A 220 -6.82 -13.40 -4.72
C GLY A 220 -7.46 -12.86 -3.45
N LEU A 221 -8.52 -13.50 -2.96
CA LEU A 221 -9.19 -13.15 -1.72
C LEU A 221 -8.30 -13.44 -0.49
N ALA A 222 -7.62 -14.58 -0.44
CA ALA A 222 -6.69 -14.88 0.66
C ALA A 222 -5.52 -13.89 0.74
N ASN A 223 -5.01 -13.41 -0.39
CA ASN A 223 -3.99 -12.36 -0.40
C ASN A 223 -4.53 -11.07 0.26
N GLN A 224 -5.80 -10.69 0.00
CA GLN A 224 -6.43 -9.54 0.65
C GLN A 224 -6.52 -9.73 2.15
N VAL A 225 -7.06 -10.88 2.58
CA VAL A 225 -7.15 -11.29 4.00
C VAL A 225 -5.80 -11.18 4.68
N TYR A 226 -4.75 -11.68 4.02
CA TYR A 226 -3.38 -11.64 4.53
C TYR A 226 -2.90 -10.20 4.75
N HIS A 227 -3.10 -9.31 3.77
CA HIS A 227 -2.68 -7.91 3.88
C HIS A 227 -3.43 -7.15 4.98
N TYR A 228 -4.75 -7.34 5.08
CA TYR A 228 -5.56 -6.74 6.14
C TYR A 228 -5.10 -7.22 7.53
N ASN A 229 -4.94 -8.54 7.70
CA ASN A 229 -4.39 -9.13 8.93
C ASN A 229 -3.02 -8.56 9.27
N PHE A 230 -2.15 -8.41 8.26
CA PHE A 230 -0.82 -7.87 8.47
C PHE A 230 -0.86 -6.42 8.94
N GLY A 231 -1.73 -5.59 8.35
CA GLY A 231 -1.98 -4.22 8.82
C GLY A 231 -2.45 -4.16 10.27
N VAL A 232 -3.34 -5.07 10.67
CA VAL A 232 -3.79 -5.19 12.07
C VAL A 232 -2.63 -5.55 12.98
N CYS A 233 -1.82 -6.56 12.62
CA CYS A 233 -0.68 -6.98 13.43
C CYS A 233 0.41 -5.90 13.52
N LEU A 234 0.59 -5.07 12.48
CA LEU A 234 1.53 -3.95 12.49
C LEU A 234 1.18 -2.88 13.52
N SER A 235 -0.09 -2.77 13.90
CA SER A 235 -0.52 -1.86 14.97
C SER A 235 0.10 -2.21 16.33
N ALA A 236 0.62 -3.44 16.50
CA ALA A 236 1.28 -3.92 17.71
C ALA A 236 2.82 -3.87 17.65
N VAL A 237 3.41 -3.34 16.56
CA VAL A 237 4.86 -3.25 16.40
C VAL A 237 5.40 -2.01 17.13
N SER A 238 6.42 -2.21 17.98
CA SER A 238 7.17 -1.12 18.61
C SER A 238 8.23 -0.56 17.66
N ASP A 239 8.31 0.77 17.50
CA ASP A 239 9.36 1.41 16.67
C ASP A 239 10.65 1.58 17.48
N PRO A 240 11.75 0.87 17.17
CA PRO A 240 13.00 0.97 17.93
C PRO A 240 13.66 2.35 17.86
N ALA A 241 13.38 3.12 16.79
CA ALA A 241 13.89 4.48 16.61
C ALA A 241 13.13 5.51 17.47
N GLN A 242 12.05 5.10 18.14
CA GLN A 242 11.25 5.94 19.02
C GLN A 242 11.10 5.25 20.37
N ALA A 243 12.05 5.49 21.26
CA ALA A 243 12.05 4.92 22.61
C ALA A 243 10.71 5.19 23.32
N GLY A 244 9.85 4.17 23.39
CA GLY A 244 8.60 4.19 24.16
C GLY A 244 7.30 4.38 23.38
N SER A 245 7.30 4.50 22.04
CA SER A 245 6.06 4.55 21.25
C SER A 245 5.98 3.41 20.24
N SER A 246 4.85 2.69 20.21
CA SER A 246 4.53 1.82 19.08
C SER A 246 4.52 2.59 17.77
N LEU A 247 4.71 1.92 16.63
CA LEU A 247 4.21 2.45 15.37
C LEU A 247 2.75 2.79 15.64
N ASP A 248 2.42 4.08 15.64
CA ASP A 248 1.08 4.49 15.99
C ASP A 248 0.13 3.86 14.97
N SER A 249 -0.76 2.98 15.44
CA SER A 249 -1.79 2.32 14.63
C SER A 249 -2.58 3.29 13.74
N SER A 250 -2.68 4.55 14.18
CA SER A 250 -3.30 5.66 13.47
C SER A 250 -2.52 6.13 12.23
N THR A 251 -1.33 5.56 12.00
CA THR A 251 -0.39 5.99 10.96
C THR A 251 -0.11 4.92 9.89
N ILE A 252 -0.66 3.71 10.01
CA ILE A 252 -0.36 2.59 9.10
C ILE A 252 -1.49 2.35 8.08
N ALA A 253 -1.22 2.65 6.82
CA ALA A 253 -2.04 2.27 5.68
C ALA A 253 -1.58 0.92 5.11
N VAL A 254 -2.50 0.18 4.47
CA VAL A 254 -2.23 -1.11 3.82
C VAL A 254 -2.54 -0.97 2.33
N GLU A 255 -1.57 -1.22 1.45
CA GLU A 255 -1.84 -1.32 0.02
C GLU A 255 -2.35 -2.73 -0.34
N THR A 256 -3.64 -2.83 -0.70
CA THR A 256 -4.36 -4.08 -0.98
C THR A 256 -5.57 -3.84 -1.89
N ARG A 257 -6.35 -4.87 -2.25
CA ARG A 257 -7.67 -4.65 -2.90
C ARG A 257 -8.72 -4.34 -1.85
N TYR A 258 -9.59 -3.37 -2.14
CA TYR A 258 -10.77 -3.11 -1.29
C TYR A 258 -11.70 -4.33 -1.31
N SER A 259 -12.18 -4.74 -0.12
CA SER A 259 -13.19 -5.78 0.03
C SER A 259 -14.30 -5.33 0.96
N PRO A 260 -15.58 -5.48 0.57
CA PRO A 260 -16.72 -5.19 1.45
C PRO A 260 -16.70 -5.99 2.76
N ALA A 261 -16.10 -7.19 2.78
CA ALA A 261 -16.02 -8.03 3.97
C ALA A 261 -15.14 -7.46 5.09
N PHE A 262 -14.29 -6.47 4.76
CA PHE A 262 -13.43 -5.78 5.71
C PHE A 262 -13.76 -4.30 5.84
N ALA A 263 -14.90 -3.85 5.28
CA ALA A 263 -15.28 -2.45 5.27
C ALA A 263 -15.44 -1.87 6.69
N ASP A 264 -15.87 -2.69 7.66
CA ASP A 264 -16.03 -2.29 9.06
C ASP A 264 -14.71 -2.10 9.81
N LEU A 265 -13.61 -2.68 9.31
CA LEU A 265 -12.25 -2.47 9.81
C LEU A 265 -11.64 -1.17 9.27
N LEU A 266 -12.24 -0.59 8.23
CA LEU A 266 -11.78 0.66 7.65
C LEU A 266 -12.32 1.84 8.44
N GLN A 267 -11.58 2.94 8.41
CA GLN A 267 -12.02 4.21 8.98
C GLN A 267 -13.08 4.92 8.11
N VAL A 268 -14.05 4.16 7.59
CA VAL A 268 -15.01 4.53 6.54
C VAL A 268 -16.42 4.01 6.91
N ASP A 269 -17.43 4.86 6.78
CA ASP A 269 -18.87 4.62 6.98
C ASP A 269 -19.57 3.93 5.82
N SER A 270 -19.27 4.36 4.59
CA SER A 270 -19.95 3.89 3.38
C SER A 270 -19.13 4.19 2.14
N VAL A 271 -19.17 3.27 1.17
CA VAL A 271 -18.77 3.57 -0.20
C VAL A 271 -19.92 4.35 -0.81
N MET A 272 -19.76 5.66 -0.99
CA MET A 272 -20.73 6.43 -1.77
C MET A 272 -20.58 6.07 -3.26
N ASP A 273 -21.64 6.27 -4.02
CA ASP A 273 -21.58 6.28 -5.48
C ASP A 273 -20.45 7.19 -5.95
N THR A 274 -19.80 6.77 -7.03
CA THR A 274 -18.65 7.43 -7.64
C THR A 274 -18.87 8.94 -7.80
N VAL A 275 -18.14 9.76 -7.04
CA VAL A 275 -18.18 11.22 -7.18
C VAL A 275 -16.94 11.67 -7.93
N THR A 276 -17.12 12.39 -9.04
CA THR A 276 -16.01 13.02 -9.74
C THR A 276 -15.45 14.14 -8.86
N PHE A 277 -14.25 13.95 -8.31
CA PHE A 277 -13.59 14.97 -7.50
C PHE A 277 -12.59 15.74 -8.36
N ASP A 278 -12.79 17.05 -8.51
CA ASP A 278 -11.90 17.95 -9.24
C ASP A 278 -10.76 18.40 -8.29
N ALA A 279 -9.79 17.50 -8.06
CA ALA A 279 -8.58 17.82 -7.31
C ALA A 279 -7.59 18.61 -8.19
N PRO A 280 -6.94 19.66 -7.65
CA PRO A 280 -5.76 20.25 -8.26
C PRO A 280 -4.72 19.17 -8.59
N THR A 281 -4.23 19.16 -9.83
CA THR A 281 -3.30 18.15 -10.31
C THR A 281 -1.86 18.55 -10.01
N LEU A 282 -1.09 17.68 -9.36
CA LEU A 282 0.35 17.85 -9.25
C LEU A 282 1.03 17.54 -10.59
N LYS A 283 1.88 18.45 -11.07
CA LYS A 283 2.62 18.25 -12.33
C LYS A 283 3.93 17.56 -12.01
N LEU A 284 4.12 16.38 -12.59
CA LEU A 284 5.36 15.62 -12.43
C LEU A 284 6.34 15.82 -13.59
N PRO A 285 7.65 15.64 -13.34
CA PRO A 285 8.63 15.51 -14.40
C PRO A 285 8.28 14.34 -15.31
N ARG A 286 8.57 14.49 -16.60
CA ARG A 286 8.31 13.43 -17.59
C ARG A 286 9.24 12.24 -17.38
N ARG A 287 10.48 12.53 -16.98
CA ARG A 287 11.49 11.53 -16.68
C ARG A 287 12.03 11.85 -15.31
N VAL A 288 11.69 11.00 -14.35
CA VAL A 288 12.36 11.01 -13.05
C VAL A 288 13.65 10.21 -13.19
N PRO A 289 14.82 10.81 -12.88
CA PRO A 289 16.08 10.09 -12.91
C PRO A 289 16.13 9.08 -11.74
N VAL A 290 16.01 7.79 -12.07
CA VAL A 290 15.99 6.70 -11.08
C VAL A 290 17.34 6.52 -10.37
N ASP A 291 18.42 6.98 -10.99
CA ASP A 291 19.81 6.89 -10.52
C ASP A 291 20.34 8.20 -9.89
N ALA A 292 19.58 9.30 -9.96
CA ALA A 292 20.00 10.58 -9.39
C ALA A 292 19.82 10.61 -7.88
N ARG A 293 20.87 10.20 -7.17
CA ARG A 293 20.91 10.17 -5.70
C ARG A 293 20.44 11.48 -5.06
N ASP A 294 21.00 12.61 -5.49
CA ASP A 294 20.70 13.92 -4.92
C ASP A 294 19.23 14.31 -5.05
N PHE A 295 18.56 13.90 -6.14
CA PHE A 295 17.14 14.15 -6.34
C PHE A 295 16.31 13.39 -5.29
N TRP A 296 16.55 12.09 -5.15
CA TRP A 296 15.79 11.25 -4.23
C TRP A 296 16.05 11.62 -2.78
N GLU A 297 17.30 11.93 -2.40
CA GLU A 297 17.62 12.40 -1.05
C GLU A 297 16.89 13.72 -0.73
N GLN A 298 16.90 14.69 -1.64
CA GLN A 298 16.12 15.93 -1.50
C GLN A 298 14.61 15.66 -1.46
N LEU A 299 14.10 14.68 -2.19
CA LEU A 299 12.67 14.41 -2.21
C LEU A 299 12.21 13.82 -0.88
N VAL A 300 12.97 12.87 -0.32
CA VAL A 300 12.50 12.09 0.83
C VAL A 300 12.86 12.67 2.19
N ARG A 301 13.95 13.43 2.27
CA ARG A 301 14.41 14.01 3.53
C ARG A 301 13.63 15.26 3.91
N PRO A 302 13.08 15.35 5.14
CA PRO A 302 12.23 16.46 5.56
C PRO A 302 12.98 17.78 5.77
N ASP A 303 14.30 17.74 5.96
CA ASP A 303 15.18 18.89 6.24
C ASP A 303 15.68 19.59 4.96
N THR A 304 15.15 19.21 3.80
CA THR A 304 15.58 19.75 2.51
C THR A 304 14.47 20.62 1.92
N GLU A 305 14.84 21.58 1.08
CA GLU A 305 13.87 22.50 0.45
C GLU A 305 12.76 21.73 -0.32
N LEU A 306 13.11 20.66 -1.02
CA LEU A 306 12.12 19.85 -1.75
C LEU A 306 11.23 19.05 -0.78
N GLY A 307 11.81 18.51 0.30
CA GLY A 307 11.07 17.84 1.37
C GLY A 307 10.09 18.76 2.12
N GLU A 308 10.47 20.02 2.37
CA GLU A 308 9.61 21.04 2.97
C GLU A 308 8.42 21.38 2.06
N LYS A 309 8.67 21.56 0.75
CA LYS A 309 7.60 21.82 -0.23
C LYS A 309 6.63 20.66 -0.35
N ARG A 310 7.15 19.44 -0.32
CA ARG A 310 6.35 18.22 -0.28
C ARG A 310 5.45 18.20 0.96
N ALA A 311 6.02 18.41 2.14
CA ALA A 311 5.24 18.42 3.39
C ALA A 311 4.15 19.50 3.35
N GLY A 312 4.48 20.71 2.90
CA GLY A 312 3.51 21.79 2.74
C GLY A 312 2.38 21.46 1.76
N PHE A 313 2.67 20.75 0.66
CA PHE A 313 1.63 20.28 -0.26
C PHE A 313 0.73 19.23 0.39
N VAL A 314 1.30 18.23 1.08
CA VAL A 314 0.53 17.18 1.76
C VAL A 314 -0.40 17.79 2.81
N ASP A 315 0.12 18.65 3.68
CA ASP A 315 -0.66 19.32 4.74
C ASP A 315 -1.80 20.17 4.14
N SER A 316 -1.52 20.87 3.03
CA SER A 316 -2.51 21.71 2.34
C SER A 316 -3.56 20.88 1.61
N TYR A 317 -3.19 19.73 1.09
CA TYR A 317 -4.13 18.81 0.45
C TYR A 317 -5.14 18.28 1.47
N GLU A 318 -4.69 17.93 2.67
CA GLU A 318 -5.59 17.56 3.78
C GLU A 318 -6.47 18.72 4.22
N ALA A 319 -5.91 19.93 4.39
CA ALA A 319 -6.67 21.12 4.73
C ALA A 319 -7.76 21.43 3.68
N TYR A 320 -7.47 21.22 2.40
CA TYR A 320 -8.45 21.38 1.31
C TYR A 320 -9.56 20.35 1.41
N LEU A 321 -9.22 19.08 1.68
CA LEU A 321 -10.22 18.04 1.93
C LEU A 321 -11.11 18.40 3.12
N ASN A 322 -10.56 18.99 4.18
CA ASN A 322 -11.32 19.42 5.35
C ASN A 322 -12.15 20.70 5.12
N GLY A 323 -12.04 21.33 3.95
CA GLY A 323 -12.68 22.61 3.64
C GLY A 323 -12.05 23.82 4.32
N GLU A 324 -10.84 23.68 4.87
CA GLU A 324 -10.12 24.75 5.59
C GLU A 324 -9.44 25.74 4.65
N ILE A 325 -9.04 25.29 3.45
CA ILE A 325 -8.50 26.15 2.40
C ILE A 325 -9.30 25.98 1.11
N ASP A 326 -9.29 27.00 0.28
CA ASP A 326 -9.93 26.94 -1.03
C ASP A 326 -9.05 26.27 -2.09
N ARG A 327 -9.66 25.96 -3.23
CA ARG A 327 -8.99 25.35 -4.39
C ARG A 327 -7.79 26.16 -4.88
N LYS A 328 -7.91 27.49 -4.92
CA LYS A 328 -6.88 28.36 -5.48
C LYS A 328 -5.64 28.34 -4.60
N GLN A 329 -5.82 28.32 -3.28
CA GLN A 329 -4.73 28.15 -2.32
C GLN A 329 -4.01 26.81 -2.54
N LEU A 330 -4.74 25.71 -2.72
CA LEU A 330 -4.14 24.41 -3.03
C LEU A 330 -3.42 24.41 -4.39
N GLU A 331 -4.00 25.04 -5.43
CA GLU A 331 -3.38 25.17 -6.75
C GLU A 331 -2.05 25.93 -6.70
N ASP A 332 -1.99 27.05 -5.97
CA ASP A 332 -0.77 27.86 -5.83
C ASP A 332 0.36 27.05 -5.15
N ILE A 333 0.01 26.26 -4.13
CA ILE A 333 0.96 25.39 -3.40
C ILE A 333 1.40 24.20 -4.27
N ALA A 334 0.47 23.57 -4.99
CA ALA A 334 0.76 22.48 -5.91
C ALA A 334 1.66 22.93 -7.07
N ASP A 335 1.44 24.13 -7.61
CA ASP A 335 2.27 24.71 -8.65
C ASP A 335 3.69 25.04 -8.14
N ASP A 336 3.81 25.55 -6.92
CA ASP A 336 5.12 25.82 -6.32
C ASP A 336 5.92 24.54 -6.08
N TYR A 337 5.29 23.51 -5.51
CA TYR A 337 5.91 22.21 -5.33
C TYR A 337 6.28 21.56 -6.67
N SER A 338 5.38 21.60 -7.66
CA SER A 338 5.63 21.09 -9.02
C SER A 338 6.83 21.78 -9.69
N ARG A 339 6.92 23.11 -9.61
CA ARG A 339 8.07 23.85 -10.16
C ARG A 339 9.38 23.42 -9.52
N ARG A 340 9.37 23.14 -8.21
CA ARG A 340 10.57 22.66 -7.51
C ARG A 340 10.95 21.25 -7.94
N LEU A 341 9.98 20.32 -8.00
CA LEU A 341 10.18 18.96 -8.51
C LEU A 341 10.83 18.97 -9.89
N LEU A 342 10.28 19.76 -10.82
CA LEU A 342 10.81 19.87 -12.19
C LEU A 342 12.26 20.38 -12.20
N ARG A 343 12.55 21.45 -11.45
CA ARG A 343 13.91 22.00 -11.35
C ARG A 343 14.91 20.98 -10.80
N SER A 344 14.52 20.21 -9.77
CA SER A 344 15.37 19.18 -9.18
C SER A 344 15.66 18.01 -10.15
N CYS A 345 14.82 17.81 -11.18
CA CYS A 345 15.07 16.88 -12.28
C CYS A 345 15.82 17.50 -13.47
N GLY A 346 16.22 18.77 -13.39
CA GLY A 346 16.81 19.49 -14.51
C GLY A 346 15.82 19.89 -15.61
N GLU A 347 14.51 19.77 -15.36
CA GLU A 347 13.45 20.24 -16.26
C GLU A 347 13.11 21.71 -15.94
N VAL A 348 13.19 22.59 -16.94
CA VAL A 348 12.78 24.00 -16.80
C VAL A 348 11.40 24.20 -17.43
N GLU A 349 10.49 24.81 -16.66
CA GLU A 349 9.17 25.22 -17.15
C GLU A 349 9.34 26.29 -18.26
N THR A 350 9.11 25.92 -19.52
CA THR A 350 9.06 26.91 -20.61
C THR A 350 7.77 27.70 -20.46
N ARG A 351 7.89 29.02 -20.26
CA ARG A 351 6.83 30.03 -20.05
C ARG A 351 5.76 30.16 -21.16
N SER A 352 5.63 29.19 -22.04
CA SER A 352 4.65 29.18 -23.13
C SER A 352 3.35 28.53 -22.67
N ARG A 353 2.30 29.35 -22.55
CA ARG A 353 0.90 28.93 -22.36
C ARG A 353 0.39 27.99 -23.47
N THR A 354 1.14 27.81 -24.56
CA THR A 354 0.79 27.04 -25.76
C THR A 354 1.79 25.93 -26.11
N ALA A 355 2.80 25.65 -25.28
CA ALA A 355 3.66 24.49 -25.49
C ALA A 355 2.89 23.21 -25.12
N ARG A 356 2.24 22.63 -26.13
CA ARG A 356 1.92 21.19 -26.22
C ARG A 356 3.21 20.40 -26.10
N LEU A 357 3.70 20.25 -24.88
CA LEU A 357 4.63 19.21 -24.51
C LEU A 357 3.84 18.33 -23.53
N GLY A 358 3.32 17.21 -24.05
CA GLY A 358 2.58 16.16 -23.33
C GLY A 358 3.01 16.02 -21.87
N ARG A 359 2.12 16.44 -20.98
CA ARG A 359 2.29 16.53 -19.53
C ARG A 359 1.72 15.25 -18.93
N THR A 360 2.49 14.55 -18.10
CA THR A 360 1.92 13.52 -17.23
C THR A 360 1.36 14.25 -16.01
N ALA A 361 0.06 14.50 -16.04
CA ALA A 361 -0.71 15.05 -14.94
C ALA A 361 -1.10 13.87 -14.03
N MET A 362 -0.62 13.84 -12.78
CA MET A 362 -1.19 12.92 -11.79
C MET A 362 -2.32 13.66 -11.08
N SER A 363 -3.54 13.27 -11.40
CA SER A 363 -4.65 13.48 -10.49
C SER A 363 -4.47 12.54 -9.31
N LEU A 364 -4.15 13.12 -8.16
CA LEU A 364 -3.89 12.40 -6.93
C LEU A 364 -5.14 12.50 -6.06
N GLY A 365 -5.66 11.36 -5.61
CA GLY A 365 -6.79 11.30 -4.68
C GLY A 365 -6.55 10.34 -3.53
N PHE A 366 -6.14 10.83 -2.38
CA PHE A 366 -5.69 9.94 -1.31
C PHE A 366 -6.81 9.28 -0.51
N VAL A 367 -6.69 7.97 -0.28
CA VAL A 367 -7.16 7.37 0.97
C VAL A 367 -6.05 7.65 1.99
N GLY A 368 -6.05 8.86 2.52
CA GLY A 368 -5.33 9.21 3.73
C GLY A 368 -6.37 9.49 4.79
N ALA A 369 -6.84 8.47 5.52
CA ALA A 369 -7.59 8.75 6.73
C ALA A 369 -6.59 9.19 7.80
N GLY A 370 -6.18 10.44 7.67
CA GLY A 370 -5.31 11.08 8.62
C GLY A 370 -6.04 11.26 9.94
N THR A 371 -5.63 10.53 10.98
CA THR A 371 -6.02 10.83 12.34
C THR A 371 -5.40 12.16 12.80
N LEU A 372 -6.24 13.15 13.03
CA LEU A 372 -6.09 14.05 14.17
C LEU A 372 -7.48 14.31 14.74
N LEU A 373 -7.50 14.39 16.07
CA LEU A 373 -8.66 14.67 16.89
C LEU A 373 -9.39 15.94 16.39
N GLY A 374 -10.57 15.77 15.79
CA GLY A 374 -11.59 16.81 15.60
C GLY A 374 -11.61 17.54 14.25
N GLY A 375 -12.17 16.93 13.19
CA GLY A 375 -12.47 17.58 11.89
C GLY A 375 -12.67 16.55 10.76
N PRO A 376 -13.43 16.84 9.68
CA PRO A 376 -13.98 15.80 8.80
C PRO A 376 -12.94 15.24 7.81
N VAL A 377 -12.59 13.98 8.00
CA VAL A 377 -11.57 13.25 7.22
C VAL A 377 -12.23 12.53 6.04
N PHE A 378 -11.75 12.81 4.82
CA PHE A 378 -12.13 12.11 3.60
C PHE A 378 -11.22 10.90 3.34
N ALA A 379 -11.79 9.74 3.03
CA ALA A 379 -11.07 8.62 2.45
C ALA A 379 -11.38 8.57 0.93
N LEU A 380 -10.36 8.55 0.07
CA LEU A 380 -10.55 8.71 -1.39
C LEU A 380 -9.89 7.55 -2.15
N LEU A 381 -10.66 6.60 -2.66
CA LEU A 381 -10.13 5.47 -3.44
C LEU A 381 -9.50 5.97 -4.74
N LEU A 382 -8.18 5.82 -4.85
CA LEU A 382 -7.39 6.28 -5.99
C LEU A 382 -7.51 5.30 -7.16
N TRP A 383 -8.17 5.72 -8.24
CA TRP A 383 -7.95 5.15 -9.57
C TRP A 383 -6.98 6.03 -10.32
N VAL A 384 -5.81 5.50 -10.70
CA VAL A 384 -4.93 6.18 -11.65
C VAL A 384 -5.29 5.70 -13.03
N ALA A 385 -5.96 6.55 -13.81
CA ALA A 385 -5.91 6.42 -15.25
C ALA A 385 -4.49 6.81 -15.67
N GLU A 386 -3.71 5.89 -16.22
CA GLU A 386 -2.39 6.22 -16.80
C GLU A 386 -2.48 7.18 -18.02
N ASN A 387 -3.65 7.71 -18.36
CA ASN A 387 -3.87 8.59 -19.51
C ASN A 387 -4.59 9.89 -19.12
N ALA A 388 -3.95 11.01 -19.45
CA ALA A 388 -4.34 12.41 -19.18
C ALA A 388 -5.65 12.90 -19.84
N ALA A 389 -6.57 12.00 -20.20
CA ALA A 389 -7.75 12.31 -21.01
C ALA A 389 -9.09 11.97 -20.34
N VAL A 390 -9.09 11.37 -19.14
CA VAL A 390 -10.32 11.03 -18.41
C VAL A 390 -10.34 11.80 -17.10
N PRO A 391 -11.45 12.48 -16.73
CA PRO A 391 -11.63 12.99 -15.38
C PRO A 391 -11.38 11.85 -14.40
N THR A 392 -10.63 12.11 -13.34
CA THR A 392 -10.29 11.08 -12.36
C THR A 392 -11.56 10.62 -11.68
N VAL A 393 -11.98 9.42 -12.05
CA VAL A 393 -13.13 8.77 -11.46
C VAL A 393 -12.67 8.20 -10.13
N MET A 394 -12.99 8.89 -9.03
CA MET A 394 -12.59 8.48 -7.68
C MET A 394 -13.83 8.05 -6.90
N LYS A 395 -13.75 6.94 -6.17
CA LYS A 395 -14.82 6.57 -5.23
C LYS A 395 -14.57 7.30 -3.92
N VAL A 396 -15.55 8.07 -3.49
CA VAL A 396 -15.49 8.79 -2.21
C VAL A 396 -15.99 7.87 -1.10
N LEU A 397 -15.16 7.68 -0.09
CA LEU A 397 -15.47 6.92 1.11
C LEU A 397 -15.79 7.92 2.24
N ARG A 398 -17.04 7.91 2.74
CA ARG A 398 -17.48 8.77 3.85
C ARG A 398 -17.03 8.17 5.18
N ARG A 399 -16.79 8.95 6.24
CA ARG A 399 -16.40 8.46 7.59
C ARG A 399 -17.55 8.46 8.60
N ARG A 400 -17.60 7.40 9.43
CA ARG A 400 -17.92 7.34 10.88
C ARG A 400 -18.88 8.35 11.53
N GLY A 401 -20.11 8.63 11.10
CA GLY A 401 -21.06 9.51 11.83
C GLY A 401 -20.92 11.03 11.62
N GLN A 402 -20.56 11.50 10.42
CA GLN A 402 -20.61 12.93 10.06
C GLN A 402 -21.38 13.19 8.75
N GLU A 403 -22.22 14.23 8.72
CA GLU A 403 -22.73 14.85 7.48
C GLU A 403 -21.66 15.73 6.86
N VAL A 404 -21.37 15.50 5.57
CA VAL A 404 -20.35 16.23 4.84
C VAL A 404 -20.98 16.81 3.59
N GLU A 405 -21.05 18.14 3.52
CA GLU A 405 -21.35 18.86 2.29
C GLU A 405 -20.06 18.94 1.46
N LEU A 406 -20.00 18.18 0.37
CA LEU A 406 -18.93 18.32 -0.62
C LEU A 406 -19.06 19.70 -1.29
N PRO A 407 -17.97 20.45 -1.50
CA PRO A 407 -18.02 21.65 -2.32
C PRO A 407 -18.33 21.26 -3.76
N VAL A 408 -19.59 21.41 -4.16
CA VAL A 408 -20.03 21.29 -5.55
C VAL A 408 -19.52 22.52 -6.29
N ALA A 409 -18.31 22.44 -6.86
CA ALA A 409 -17.84 23.47 -7.76
C ALA A 409 -18.70 23.44 -9.03
N GLY A 410 -19.31 24.59 -9.36
CA GLY A 410 -20.22 24.78 -10.47
C GLY A 410 -19.63 24.36 -11.82
N SER A 411 -19.86 23.10 -12.19
CA SER A 411 -19.84 22.65 -13.57
C SER A 411 -21.25 22.17 -13.90
N LYS A 412 -21.74 22.60 -15.07
CA LYS A 412 -23.10 22.33 -15.56
C LYS A 412 -23.45 20.87 -15.31
N SER A 413 -24.58 20.66 -14.63
CA SER A 413 -25.18 19.37 -14.34
C SER A 413 -25.09 18.43 -15.54
N ARG A 414 -24.08 17.55 -15.54
CA ARG A 414 -24.23 16.25 -16.18
C ARG A 414 -24.73 15.34 -15.10
N THR A 415 -25.96 14.89 -15.29
CA THR A 415 -26.58 13.82 -14.51
C THR A 415 -25.54 12.71 -14.36
N PRO A 416 -25.22 12.28 -13.13
CA PRO A 416 -24.30 11.17 -12.93
C PRO A 416 -24.87 9.95 -13.67
N GLU A 417 -24.16 9.47 -14.69
CA GLU A 417 -24.49 8.16 -15.25
C GLU A 417 -24.15 7.10 -14.20
N PRO A 418 -25.07 6.19 -13.87
CA PRO A 418 -24.77 5.08 -12.99
C PRO A 418 -23.73 4.20 -13.67
N VAL A 419 -22.46 4.34 -13.25
CA VAL A 419 -21.43 3.37 -13.61
C VAL A 419 -21.77 2.10 -12.85
N ASN A 420 -22.20 1.08 -13.60
CA ASN A 420 -22.59 -0.24 -13.10
C ASN A 420 -21.64 -0.71 -11.99
N ALA A 421 -22.16 -0.82 -10.76
CA ALA A 421 -21.41 -1.20 -9.56
C ALA A 421 -21.00 -2.70 -9.52
N GLY A 422 -21.13 -3.42 -10.64
CA GLY A 422 -20.82 -4.86 -10.76
C GLY A 422 -19.32 -5.21 -10.78
N GLY A 423 -18.43 -4.34 -10.29
CA GLY A 423 -16.97 -4.55 -10.32
C GLY A 423 -16.21 -4.00 -9.12
N ALA A 424 -16.88 -3.75 -8.00
CA ALA A 424 -16.29 -3.07 -6.84
C ALA A 424 -15.18 -3.88 -6.11
N GLY A 425 -15.09 -5.20 -6.32
CA GLY A 425 -14.19 -6.09 -5.56
C GLY A 425 -12.76 -6.27 -6.10
N THR A 426 -12.35 -5.56 -7.16
CA THR A 426 -11.04 -5.77 -7.82
C THR A 426 -10.11 -4.57 -7.80
N GLN A 427 -10.52 -3.45 -7.19
CA GLN A 427 -9.77 -2.20 -7.25
C GLN A 427 -8.65 -2.16 -6.21
N LEU A 428 -7.42 -1.93 -6.67
CA LEU A 428 -6.28 -1.65 -5.80
C LEU A 428 -6.51 -0.37 -5.01
N ALA A 429 -6.17 -0.41 -3.74
CA ALA A 429 -6.40 0.66 -2.78
C ALA A 429 -5.23 0.71 -1.79
N SER A 430 -4.95 1.91 -1.26
CA SER A 430 -4.30 2.01 0.03
C SER A 430 -5.44 2.20 1.05
N VAL A 431 -5.51 1.40 2.09
CA VAL A 431 -6.62 1.43 3.07
C VAL A 431 -6.07 1.67 4.46
N GLN A 432 -6.65 2.64 5.17
CA GLN A 432 -6.32 2.90 6.57
C GLN A 432 -7.27 2.08 7.45
N LEU A 433 -6.71 1.35 8.41
CA LEU A 433 -7.49 0.63 9.40
C LEU A 433 -7.98 1.59 10.49
N ASP A 434 -9.20 1.38 10.97
CA ASP A 434 -9.69 2.07 12.16
C ASP A 434 -8.85 1.63 13.38
N PRO A 435 -8.17 2.55 14.09
CA PRO A 435 -7.28 2.20 15.19
C PRO A 435 -7.96 1.44 16.33
N ALA A 436 -9.21 1.77 16.66
CA ALA A 436 -9.94 1.11 17.72
C ALA A 436 -10.30 -0.32 17.32
N LYS A 437 -10.73 -0.52 16.06
CA LYS A 437 -11.04 -1.85 15.53
C LYS A 437 -9.80 -2.71 15.31
N ALA A 438 -8.71 -2.13 14.82
CA ALA A 438 -7.43 -2.81 14.72
C ALA A 438 -6.93 -3.23 16.12
N SER A 439 -7.00 -2.34 17.12
CA SER A 439 -6.61 -2.67 18.49
C SER A 439 -7.49 -3.73 19.13
N GLU A 440 -8.80 -3.72 18.87
CA GLU A 440 -9.73 -4.76 19.33
C GLU A 440 -9.35 -6.11 18.73
N LEU A 441 -9.12 -6.17 17.42
CA LEU A 441 -8.82 -7.41 16.72
C LEU A 441 -7.42 -7.95 17.07
N VAL A 442 -6.40 -7.08 17.14
CA VAL A 442 -5.04 -7.49 17.49
C VAL A 442 -4.95 -8.06 18.91
N SER A 443 -5.85 -7.66 19.82
CA SER A 443 -5.95 -8.23 21.18
C SER A 443 -6.47 -9.67 21.19
N GLN A 444 -7.20 -10.07 20.15
CA GLN A 444 -7.71 -11.44 19.98
C GLN A 444 -6.66 -12.35 19.33
N ILE A 445 -5.67 -11.77 18.66
CA ILE A 445 -4.58 -12.52 18.04
C ILE A 445 -3.58 -12.93 19.12
N ARG A 446 -3.29 -14.24 19.20
CA ARG A 446 -2.29 -14.80 20.11
C ARG A 446 -0.92 -14.17 19.86
N ASP A 447 -0.14 -14.04 20.92
CA ASP A 447 1.25 -13.63 20.79
C ASP A 447 2.07 -14.75 20.15
N PHE A 448 3.14 -14.36 19.45
CA PHE A 448 4.12 -15.31 18.95
C PHE A 448 4.91 -15.88 20.13
N GLY A 449 4.90 -17.21 20.27
CA GLY A 449 5.55 -17.95 21.36
C GLY A 449 7.03 -18.17 21.14
#